data_AF-A0A7C5SEH8-F1
#
_entry.id   AF-A0A7C5SEH8-F1
#
_cell.length_a   1.000
_cell.length_b   1.000
_cell.length_c   1.000
_cell.angle_alpha   90.00
_cell.angle_beta   90.00
_cell.angle_gamma   90.00
#
_symmetry.space_group_name_H-M   'P 1'
#
loop_
_entity.id
_entity.type
_entity.pdbx_description
1 polymer ?
#
loop_
_entity_poly.entity_id
_entity_poly.type
_entity_poly.pdbx_seq_one_letter_code
_entity_poly.pdbx_strand_id
1 'polypeptide(L)'
;MLAEVERFNRRHAAVFTRLRAEIGAGVRNYVKTCQRRLGVPVFGDLEPDSEGRYPTEALARRVEELRRQGDGADPEALITTEMSMVRELLSPARLKDIENALATLDD
;
A
#
# COMPACT_ATOMS: atom_id res chain seq x y z
N MET A 1 -14.97 -6.92 3.79
CA MET A 1 -14.39 -5.57 3.66
C MET A 1 -13.40 -5.25 4.77
N LEU A 2 -13.79 -5.25 6.05
CA LEU A 2 -12.85 -4.96 7.15
C LEU A 2 -11.65 -5.91 7.19
N ALA A 3 -11.87 -7.23 7.13
CA ALA A 3 -10.77 -8.21 7.11
C ALA A 3 -9.82 -8.04 5.89
N GLU A 4 -10.35 -7.60 4.76
CA GLU A 4 -9.57 -7.31 3.55
C GLU A 4 -8.67 -6.08 3.77
N VAL A 5 -9.22 -5.01 4.33
CA VAL A 5 -8.47 -3.80 4.66
C VAL A 5 -7.46 -4.05 5.77
N GLU A 6 -7.77 -4.89 6.77
CA GLU A 6 -6.83 -5.30 7.81
C GLU A 6 -5.66 -6.09 7.22
N ARG A 7 -5.93 -7.02 6.29
CA ARG A 7 -4.89 -7.73 5.55
C ARG A 7 -4.01 -6.76 4.77
N PHE A 8 -4.63 -5.86 3.99
CA PHE A 8 -3.92 -4.81 3.27
C PHE A 8 -3.05 -3.97 4.21
N ASN A 9 -3.58 -3.50 5.33
CA ASN A 9 -2.84 -2.67 6.29
C ASN A 9 -1.62 -3.40 6.88
N ARG A 10 -1.73 -4.69 7.18
CA ARG A 10 -0.58 -5.49 7.65
C ARG A 10 0.51 -5.56 6.58
N ARG A 11 0.12 -5.82 5.33
CA ARG A 11 1.04 -5.95 4.19
C ARG A 11 1.69 -4.61 3.83
N HIS A 12 0.88 -3.56 3.70
CA HIS A 12 1.36 -2.22 3.39
C HIS A 12 2.25 -1.68 4.51
N ALA A 13 1.97 -1.94 5.79
CA ALA A 13 2.88 -1.55 6.88
C ALA A 13 4.27 -2.22 6.76
N ALA A 14 4.31 -3.50 6.36
CA ALA A 14 5.56 -4.22 6.14
C ALA A 14 6.39 -3.66 4.98
N VAL A 15 5.72 -3.28 3.88
CA VAL A 15 6.33 -2.63 2.71
C VAL A 15 6.78 -1.21 3.07
N PHE A 16 5.89 -0.41 3.64
CA PHE A 16 6.14 0.97 4.03
C PHE A 16 7.34 1.09 4.97
N THR A 17 7.45 0.22 5.98
CA THR A 17 8.57 0.24 6.93
C THR A 17 9.90 -0.01 6.23
N ARG A 18 9.95 -0.95 5.27
CA ARG A 18 11.16 -1.25 4.50
C ARG A 18 11.50 -0.15 3.50
N LEU A 19 10.50 0.37 2.80
CA LEU A 19 10.66 1.53 1.93
C LEU A 19 11.16 2.75 2.70
N ARG A 20 10.65 2.97 3.92
CA ARG A 20 11.08 4.06 4.80
C ARG A 20 12.54 3.93 5.20
N ALA A 21 13.06 2.72 5.41
CA ALA A 21 14.47 2.51 5.72
C ALA A 21 15.39 2.96 4.58
N GLU A 22 14.93 2.85 3.33
CA GLU A 22 15.72 3.17 2.14
C GLU A 22 15.49 4.61 1.64
N ILE A 23 14.24 5.09 1.66
CA ILE A 23 13.80 6.39 1.11
C ILE A 23 13.79 7.49 2.19
N GLY A 24 13.79 7.11 3.48
CA GLY A 24 13.78 8.03 4.61
C GLY A 24 12.51 8.88 4.66
N ALA A 25 12.68 10.19 4.92
CA ALA A 25 11.57 11.13 5.08
C ALA A 25 10.67 11.27 3.84
N GLY A 26 11.16 10.88 2.66
CA GLY A 26 10.42 10.95 1.39
C GLY A 26 9.36 9.86 1.19
N VAL A 27 9.30 8.83 2.05
CA VAL A 27 8.43 7.66 1.84
C VAL A 27 6.95 8.03 1.69
N ARG A 28 6.45 9.03 2.41
CA ARG A 28 5.05 9.47 2.29
C ARG A 28 4.74 10.09 0.93
N ASN A 29 5.68 10.89 0.39
CA ASN A 29 5.55 11.47 -0.94
C ASN A 29 5.64 10.40 -2.03
N TYR A 30 6.47 9.38 -1.79
CA TYR A 30 6.54 8.20 -2.65
C TYR A 30 5.19 7.44 -2.70
N VAL A 31 4.60 7.13 -1.54
CA VAL A 31 3.27 6.47 -1.48
C VAL A 31 2.21 7.31 -2.19
N LYS A 32 2.17 8.63 -1.95
CA LYS A 32 1.25 9.55 -2.65
C LYS A 32 1.44 9.51 -4.17
N THR A 33 2.67 9.38 -4.64
CA THR A 33 2.97 9.24 -6.07
C THR A 33 2.45 7.91 -6.62
N CYS A 34 2.59 6.82 -5.87
CA CYS A 34 2.05 5.50 -6.23
C CYS A 34 0.52 5.52 -6.27
N GLN A 35 -0.15 6.15 -5.30
CA GLN A 35 -1.60 6.36 -5.31
C GLN A 35 -2.06 7.13 -6.55
N ARG A 36 -1.36 8.21 -6.93
CA ARG A 36 -1.68 8.96 -8.16
C ARG A 36 -1.52 8.11 -9.42
N ARG A 37 -0.50 7.25 -9.47
CA ARG A 37 -0.25 6.35 -10.59
C ARG A 37 -1.30 5.24 -10.71
N LEU A 38 -1.86 4.78 -9.58
CA LEU A 38 -2.95 3.81 -9.57
C LEU A 38 -4.20 4.32 -10.29
N GLY A 39 -4.43 5.64 -10.29
CA GLY A 39 -5.52 6.29 -11.04
C GLY A 39 -6.92 6.07 -10.46
N VAL A 40 -7.10 5.10 -9.57
CA VAL A 40 -8.36 4.84 -8.87
C VAL A 40 -8.36 5.56 -7.51
N PRO A 41 -9.39 6.34 -7.16
CA PRO A 41 -9.44 7.13 -5.93
C PRO A 41 -9.78 6.30 -4.68
N VAL A 42 -9.24 5.08 -4.58
CA VAL A 42 -9.48 4.14 -3.46
C VAL A 42 -9.12 4.77 -2.12
N PHE A 43 -8.04 5.54 -2.08
CA PHE A 43 -7.54 6.14 -0.85
C PHE A 43 -8.11 7.55 -0.61
N GLY A 44 -8.57 8.27 -1.64
CA GLY A 44 -9.08 9.64 -1.50
C GLY A 44 -8.09 10.54 -0.73
N ASP A 45 -8.58 11.18 0.34
CA ASP A 45 -7.79 11.99 1.26
C ASP A 45 -7.24 11.21 2.47
N LEU A 46 -7.42 9.87 2.50
CA LEU A 46 -6.89 9.05 3.58
C LEU A 46 -5.38 8.95 3.46
N GLU A 47 -4.69 9.24 4.55
CA GLU A 47 -3.25 9.09 4.66
C GLU A 47 -2.90 7.90 5.58
N PRO A 48 -1.81 7.19 5.27
CA PRO A 48 -1.27 6.21 6.19
C PRO A 48 -0.62 6.90 7.40
N ASP A 49 -0.64 6.24 8.55
CA ASP A 49 0.04 6.67 9.77
C ASP A 49 1.58 6.57 9.66
N SER A 50 2.30 6.62 10.79
CA SER A 50 3.76 6.51 10.80
C SER A 50 4.28 5.10 10.53
N GLU A 51 3.44 4.08 10.68
CA GLU A 51 3.76 2.67 10.43
C GLU A 51 3.34 2.23 9.02
N GLY A 52 2.60 3.07 8.29
CA GLY A 52 2.05 2.71 7.01
C GLY A 52 0.67 2.07 7.11
N ARG A 53 -0.15 2.34 8.12
CA ARG A 53 -1.52 1.82 8.19
C ARG A 53 -2.53 2.92 7.86
N TYR A 54 -3.51 2.60 7.03
CA TYR A 54 -4.64 3.48 6.77
C TYR A 54 -5.73 3.27 7.81
N PRO A 55 -6.59 4.29 8.07
CA PRO A 55 -7.74 4.12 8.96
C PRO A 55 -8.68 3.01 8.45
N THR A 56 -8.67 1.85 9.11
CA THR A 56 -9.31 0.61 8.64
C THR A 56 -10.78 0.81 8.27
N GLU A 57 -11.58 1.40 9.16
CA GLU A 57 -13.01 1.57 8.91
C GLU A 57 -13.30 2.55 7.76
N ALA A 58 -12.54 3.65 7.69
CA ALA A 58 -12.76 4.66 6.65
C ALA A 58 -12.39 4.10 5.26
N LEU A 59 -11.25 3.40 5.17
CA LEU A 59 -10.83 2.77 3.93
C LEU A 59 -11.79 1.64 3.52
N ALA A 60 -12.29 0.84 4.47
CA ALA A 60 -13.28 -0.20 4.19
C ALA A 60 -14.57 0.37 3.61
N ARG A 61 -15.12 1.44 4.21
CA ARG A 61 -16.32 2.11 3.68
C ARG A 61 -16.08 2.64 2.27
N ARG A 62 -14.92 3.24 2.03
CA ARG A 62 -14.53 3.82 0.73
C ARG A 62 -14.42 2.76 -0.36
N VAL A 63 -13.74 1.65 -0.09
CA VAL A 63 -13.64 0.51 -1.02
C VAL A 63 -15.02 -0.06 -1.32
N GLU A 64 -15.88 -0.18 -0.30
CA GLU A 64 -17.25 -0.67 -0.47
C GLU A 64 -18.10 0.26 -1.35
N GLU A 65 -18.05 1.56 -1.14
CA GLU A 65 -18.75 2.54 -1.98
C GLU A 65 -18.34 2.47 -3.44
N LEU A 66 -17.03 2.47 -3.72
CA LEU A 66 -16.50 2.40 -5.08
C LEU A 66 -16.91 1.08 -5.77
N ARG A 67 -16.83 -0.05 -5.07
CA ARG A 67 -17.28 -1.34 -5.63
C ARG A 67 -18.77 -1.35 -5.94
N ARG A 68 -19.61 -0.74 -5.10
CA ARG A 68 -21.06 -0.59 -5.38
C ARG A 68 -21.33 0.29 -6.60
N GLN A 69 -20.46 1.24 -6.90
CA GLN A 69 -20.52 2.09 -8.09
C GLN A 69 -20.00 1.39 -9.36
N GLY A 70 -19.50 0.16 -9.24
CA GLY A 70 -18.92 -0.59 -10.34
C GLY A 70 -17.45 -0.28 -10.60
N ASP A 71 -16.80 0.50 -9.74
CA ASP A 71 -15.39 0.83 -9.85
C ASP A 71 -14.52 -0.31 -9.29
N GLY A 72 -13.41 -0.59 -9.97
CA GLY A 72 -12.38 -1.53 -9.52
C GLY A 72 -11.60 -0.98 -8.32
N ALA A 73 -12.18 -1.03 -7.13
CA ALA A 73 -11.50 -0.64 -5.89
C ALA A 73 -10.81 -1.85 -5.25
N ASP A 74 -9.50 -1.94 -5.48
CA ASP A 74 -8.61 -2.90 -4.81
C ASP A 74 -7.48 -2.14 -4.11
N PRO A 75 -7.45 -2.11 -2.76
CA PRO A 75 -6.36 -1.46 -2.03
C PRO A 75 -5.01 -2.18 -2.22
N GLU A 76 -4.98 -3.49 -2.50
CA GLU A 76 -3.73 -4.24 -2.71
C GLU A 76 -2.99 -3.82 -4.01
N ALA A 77 -3.71 -3.20 -4.94
CA ALA A 77 -3.12 -2.62 -6.14
C ALA A 77 -2.10 -1.51 -5.81
N LEU A 78 -2.21 -0.85 -4.65
CA LEU A 78 -1.19 0.09 -4.19
C LEU A 78 0.15 -0.60 -3.94
N ILE A 79 0.15 -1.71 -3.20
CA ILE A 79 1.37 -2.47 -2.89
C ILE A 79 2.05 -2.95 -4.18
N THR A 80 1.25 -3.42 -5.13
CA THR A 80 1.76 -3.82 -6.46
C THR A 80 2.41 -2.64 -7.19
N THR A 81 1.79 -1.47 -7.14
CA THR A 81 2.32 -0.24 -7.75
C THR A 81 3.61 0.21 -7.08
N GLU A 82 3.68 0.19 -5.75
CA GLU A 82 4.89 0.49 -4.97
C GLU A 82 6.02 -0.46 -5.34
N MET A 83 5.78 -1.77 -5.31
CA MET A 83 6.80 -2.74 -5.69
C MET A 83 7.26 -2.57 -7.13
N SER A 84 6.35 -2.26 -8.06
CA SER A 84 6.71 -1.99 -9.45
C SER A 84 7.56 -0.73 -9.59
N MET A 85 7.25 0.34 -8.87
CA MET A 85 7.96 1.62 -9.00
C MET A 85 9.31 1.59 -8.28
N VAL A 86 9.43 0.85 -7.18
CA VAL A 86 10.66 0.81 -6.39
C VAL A 86 11.71 -0.14 -6.99
N ARG A 87 11.33 -1.01 -7.94
CA ARG A 87 12.23 -1.97 -8.62
C ARG A 87 13.43 -1.31 -9.29
N GLU A 88 13.26 -0.11 -9.81
CA GLU A 88 14.36 0.64 -10.45
C GLU A 88 15.22 1.41 -9.44
N LEU A 89 14.76 1.53 -8.19
CA LEU A 89 15.40 2.35 -7.15
C LEU A 89 16.15 1.51 -6.11
N LEU A 90 15.72 0.27 -5.86
CA LEU A 90 16.31 -0.60 -4.85
C LEU A 90 17.21 -1.67 -5.45
N SER A 91 18.21 -2.10 -4.68
CA SER A 91 19.02 -3.26 -5.06
C SER A 91 18.17 -4.55 -5.04
N PRO A 92 18.56 -5.57 -5.84
CA PRO A 92 17.85 -6.85 -5.85
C PRO A 92 17.72 -7.50 -4.46
N ALA A 93 18.74 -7.35 -3.60
CA ALA A 93 18.70 -7.87 -2.24
C ALA A 93 17.63 -7.19 -1.37
N ARG A 94 17.44 -5.88 -1.54
CA ARG A 94 16.41 -5.12 -0.82
C ARG A 94 15.01 -5.44 -1.33
N LEU A 95 14.84 -5.57 -2.64
CA LEU A 95 13.57 -6.00 -3.22
C LEU A 95 13.15 -7.38 -2.70
N LYS A 96 14.11 -8.32 -2.67
CA LYS A 96 13.87 -9.67 -2.15
C LYS A 96 13.49 -9.66 -0.67
N ASP A 97 14.05 -8.78 0.15
CA ASP A 97 13.66 -8.64 1.56
C ASP A 97 12.18 -8.20 1.70
N ILE A 98 11.73 -7.26 0.86
CA ILE A 98 10.33 -6.82 0.86
C ILE A 98 9.41 -7.96 0.37
N GLU A 99 9.79 -8.65 -0.71
CA GLU A 99 9.03 -9.79 -1.25
C GLU A 99 8.89 -10.93 -0.22
N ASN A 100 9.98 -11.29 0.46
CA ASN A 100 9.95 -12.30 1.52
C ASN A 100 9.03 -11.88 2.68
N ALA A 101 9.07 -10.61 3.07
CA ALA A 101 8.22 -10.11 4.14
C ALA A 101 6.73 -10.18 3.80
N LEU A 102 6.38 -9.93 2.54
CA LEU A 102 5.01 -10.10 2.05
C LEU A 102 4.59 -11.57 2.05
N ALA A 103 5.48 -12.48 1.62
CA ALA A 103 5.19 -13.91 1.61
C ALA A 103 4.93 -14.46 3.02
N THR A 104 5.73 -14.07 4.03
CA THR A 104 5.53 -14.49 5.42
C THR A 104 4.20 -14.01 6.03
N LEU A 105 3.58 -12.97 5.48
CA LEU A 105 2.28 -12.48 5.94
C LEU A 105 1.09 -13.17 5.27
N ASP A 106 1.34 -13.93 4.20
CA ASP A 106 0.34 -14.73 3.48
C ASP A 106 0.30 -16.21 3.93
N ASP A 107 1.32 -16.67 4.67
CA ASP A 107 1.39 -17.97 5.38
C ASP A 107 0.62 -17.96 6.72
#